data_AF-A0A7S2P509-F1
#
_entry.id   AF-A0A7S2P509-F1
#
_cell.length_a   1.000
_cell.length_b   1.000
_cell.length_c   1.000
_cell.angle_alpha   90.00
_cell.angle_beta   90.00
_cell.angle_gamma   90.00
#
_symmetry.space_group_name_H-M   'P 1'
#
loop_
_entity.id
_entity.type
_entity.pdbx_description
1 polymer ?
#
loop_
_entity_poly.entity_id
_entity_poly.type
_entity_poly.pdbx_seq_one_letter_code
_entity_poly.pdbx_strand_id
1 'polypeptide(L)'
;MSQLTFSGKCDCSTFIPNPFAKQKCRSCGGHLRDHKREAVDSKDIRAAMEADMKKNPGSLVLTRENGGKLWQGGFMACGPKFVKKKGITHVVNTAKDLDKFFVGWGLKMLPKVEKMGTKFLKLNWFDSPDQKLWKESKFDQFVDVFKFVDEGLRSGGAVLIHCAQGKSRSSTATAAYLMASEGLCAKDAVALIKEKRSIAEPNSGFMKQLQEYEKSDVLKDLRATIASASSSSASS
;
A
#
# COMPACT_ATOMS: atom_id res chain seq x y z
N MET A 1 0.91 -8.19 17.61
CA MET A 1 1.44 -7.08 16.79
C MET A 1 0.29 -6.22 16.30
N SER A 2 0.09 -5.03 16.87
CA SER A 2 -1.04 -4.17 16.47
C SER A 2 -0.77 -3.52 15.11
N GLN A 3 -1.69 -3.65 14.17
CA GLN A 3 -1.62 -2.99 12.86
C GLN A 3 -1.96 -1.49 12.95
N LEU A 4 -2.17 -0.93 14.15
CA LEU A 4 -2.55 0.46 14.40
C LEU A 4 -1.65 1.08 15.47
N THR A 5 -1.33 2.36 15.30
CA THR A 5 -0.72 3.23 16.32
C THR A 5 -1.81 3.86 17.17
N PHE A 6 -1.63 3.86 18.49
CA PHE A 6 -2.53 4.45 19.48
C PHE A 6 -1.84 5.65 20.12
N SER A 7 -2.55 6.77 20.24
CA SER A 7 -2.03 8.01 20.82
C SER A 7 -2.30 8.14 22.32
N GLY A 8 -3.28 7.40 22.87
CA GLY A 8 -3.57 7.40 24.30
C GLY A 8 -4.08 8.74 24.86
N LYS A 9 -4.58 9.64 24.01
CA LYS A 9 -5.10 10.97 24.39
C LYS A 9 -6.45 10.95 25.13
N CYS A 10 -7.13 9.80 25.17
CA CYS A 10 -8.44 9.64 25.76
C CYS A 10 -8.37 8.79 27.05
N ASP A 11 -9.09 9.26 28.08
CA ASP A 11 -9.14 8.61 29.41
C ASP A 11 -10.20 7.51 29.54
N CYS A 12 -10.90 7.16 28.45
CA CYS A 12 -11.83 6.04 28.47
C CYS A 12 -11.11 4.74 28.87
N SER A 13 -11.58 4.11 29.95
CA SER A 13 -11.10 2.81 30.42
C SER A 13 -11.40 1.68 29.43
N THR A 14 -12.44 1.83 28.61
CA THR A 14 -12.80 0.89 27.54
C THR A 14 -13.37 1.63 26.34
N PHE A 15 -12.89 1.29 25.15
CA PHE A 15 -13.47 1.76 23.89
C PHE A 15 -14.80 1.05 23.62
N ILE A 16 -15.86 1.82 23.43
CA ILE A 16 -17.19 1.30 23.09
C ILE A 16 -17.50 1.65 21.63
N PRO A 17 -17.48 0.69 20.69
CA PRO A 17 -17.69 0.99 19.26
C PRO A 17 -19.07 1.60 18.99
N ASN A 18 -19.09 2.68 18.20
CA ASN A 18 -20.32 3.21 17.64
C ASN A 18 -20.80 2.32 16.47
N PRO A 19 -22.07 1.86 16.46
CA PRO A 19 -22.60 0.97 15.41
C PRO A 19 -22.52 1.54 13.99
N PHE A 20 -22.65 2.87 13.84
CA PHE A 20 -22.70 3.57 12.56
C PHE A 20 -21.33 4.15 12.15
N ALA A 21 -20.44 4.35 13.13
CA ALA A 21 -19.08 4.84 12.92
C ALA A 21 -18.11 4.00 13.76
N LYS A 22 -17.79 2.79 13.31
CA LYS A 22 -17.01 1.79 14.07
C LYS A 22 -15.67 2.29 14.60
N GLN A 23 -15.11 3.33 13.98
CA GLN A 23 -13.87 3.99 14.38
C GLN A 23 -14.05 5.03 15.50
N LYS A 24 -15.28 5.37 15.89
CA LYS A 24 -15.60 6.31 16.96
C LYS A 24 -16.11 5.60 18.21
N CYS A 25 -15.69 6.10 19.37
CA CYS A 25 -16.16 5.67 20.66
C CYS A 25 -17.53 6.30 20.95
N ARG A 26 -18.48 5.50 21.43
CA ARG A 26 -19.82 5.97 21.85
C ARG A 26 -19.77 6.78 23.15
N SER A 27 -18.79 6.49 24.01
CA SER A 27 -18.65 7.14 25.31
C SER A 27 -18.11 8.58 25.17
N CYS A 28 -16.96 8.75 24.53
CA CYS A 28 -16.30 10.06 24.43
C CYS A 28 -16.41 10.73 23.05
N GLY A 29 -16.96 10.06 22.03
CA GLY A 29 -16.97 10.55 20.64
C GLY A 29 -15.62 10.51 19.92
N GLY A 30 -14.52 10.29 20.64
CA GLY A 30 -13.15 10.23 20.13
C GLY A 30 -12.88 9.03 19.21
N HIS A 31 -11.82 9.12 18.43
CA HIS A 31 -11.41 8.04 17.52
C HIS A 31 -10.81 6.87 18.32
N LEU A 32 -10.89 5.62 17.80
CA LEU A 32 -10.33 4.46 18.51
C LEU A 32 -8.83 4.60 18.80
N ARG A 33 -8.12 5.32 17.91
CA ARG A 33 -6.68 5.59 18.05
C ARG A 33 -6.37 6.61 19.14
N ASP A 34 -7.37 7.32 19.64
CA ASP A 34 -7.20 8.24 20.75
C ASP A 34 -7.18 7.50 22.09
N HIS A 35 -7.63 6.25 22.13
CA HIS A 35 -7.65 5.44 23.35
C HIS A 35 -6.27 4.79 23.60
N LYS A 36 -6.03 4.37 24.84
CA LYS A 36 -4.89 3.50 25.19
C LYS A 36 -5.04 2.15 24.46
N ARG A 37 -3.93 1.51 24.09
CA ARG A 37 -3.99 0.24 23.34
C ARG A 37 -4.77 -0.80 24.13
N GLU A 38 -4.58 -0.87 25.44
CA GLU A 38 -5.19 -1.85 26.35
C GLU A 38 -6.71 -1.66 26.46
N ALA A 39 -7.20 -0.45 26.21
CA ALA A 39 -8.61 -0.11 26.27
C ALA A 39 -9.41 -0.54 25.03
N VAL A 40 -8.76 -1.05 23.97
CA VAL A 40 -9.43 -1.39 22.70
C VAL A 40 -9.31 -2.89 22.40
N ASP A 41 -10.43 -3.58 22.22
CA ASP A 41 -10.40 -4.99 21.82
C ASP A 41 -9.85 -5.13 20.39
N SER A 42 -9.09 -6.20 20.14
CA SER A 42 -8.58 -6.53 18.81
C SER A 42 -9.69 -6.75 17.78
N LYS A 43 -10.89 -7.18 18.19
CA LYS A 43 -12.06 -7.31 17.31
C LYS A 43 -12.56 -5.95 16.82
N ASP A 44 -12.53 -4.92 17.67
CA ASP A 44 -13.01 -3.58 17.35
C ASP A 44 -12.02 -2.85 16.46
N ILE A 45 -10.72 -3.06 16.69
CA ILE A 45 -9.66 -2.65 15.76
C ILE A 45 -9.92 -3.18 14.35
N ARG A 46 -10.15 -4.49 14.22
CA ARG A 46 -10.42 -5.12 12.92
C ARG A 46 -11.68 -4.53 12.29
N ALA A 47 -12.76 -4.39 13.05
CA ALA A 47 -14.03 -3.90 12.56
C ALA A 47 -13.97 -2.44 12.09
N ALA A 48 -13.24 -1.57 12.81
CA ALA A 48 -13.01 -0.18 12.41
C ALA A 48 -12.15 -0.10 11.15
N MET A 49 -11.04 -0.84 11.10
CA MET A 49 -10.18 -0.92 9.90
C MET A 49 -10.97 -1.38 8.68
N GLU A 50 -11.79 -2.42 8.82
CA GLU A 50 -12.67 -2.90 7.75
C GLU A 50 -13.65 -1.83 7.26
N ALA A 51 -14.25 -1.07 8.18
CA ALA A 51 -15.21 -0.01 7.81
C ALA A 51 -14.53 1.11 7.03
N ASP A 52 -13.37 1.57 7.48
CA ASP A 52 -12.60 2.63 6.79
C ASP A 52 -12.13 2.16 5.40
N MET A 53 -11.60 0.93 5.32
CA MET A 53 -11.13 0.36 4.06
C MET A 53 -12.26 0.05 3.08
N LYS A 54 -13.49 -0.16 3.54
CA LYS A 54 -14.65 -0.27 2.65
C LYS A 54 -15.06 1.06 2.05
N LYS A 55 -14.91 2.17 2.80
CA LYS A 55 -15.25 3.53 2.31
C LYS A 55 -14.24 4.05 1.29
N ASN A 56 -12.94 3.86 1.56
CA ASN A 56 -11.87 4.27 0.66
C ASN A 56 -10.86 3.12 0.44
N PRO A 57 -11.23 2.11 -0.37
CA PRO A 57 -10.40 0.93 -0.58
C PRO A 57 -9.06 1.26 -1.22
N GLY A 58 -9.03 2.16 -2.20
CA GLY A 58 -7.81 2.58 -2.88
C GLY A 58 -7.98 3.87 -3.70
N SER A 59 -6.85 4.54 -3.92
CA SER A 59 -6.73 5.81 -4.64
C SER A 59 -5.92 5.62 -5.93
N LEU A 60 -6.29 6.33 -6.99
CA LEU A 60 -5.51 6.42 -8.22
C LEU A 60 -4.31 7.34 -7.95
N VAL A 61 -3.10 6.83 -8.18
CA VAL A 61 -1.84 7.55 -7.93
C VAL A 61 -1.38 8.26 -9.21
N LEU A 62 -1.29 7.54 -10.32
CA LEU A 62 -0.89 8.07 -11.62
C LEU A 62 -1.65 7.40 -12.77
N THR A 63 -1.70 8.08 -13.90
CA THR A 63 -2.15 7.53 -15.19
C THR A 63 -1.06 7.80 -16.24
N ARG A 64 -0.64 6.75 -16.96
CA ARG A 64 0.29 6.82 -18.09
C ARG A 64 -0.46 7.25 -19.35
N GLU A 65 0.27 7.79 -20.32
CA GLU A 65 -0.29 8.23 -21.61
C GLU A 65 -0.99 7.10 -22.38
N ASN A 66 -0.45 5.88 -22.31
CA ASN A 66 -1.05 4.67 -22.89
C ASN A 66 -2.29 4.16 -22.12
N GLY A 67 -2.79 4.91 -21.14
CA GLY A 67 -3.95 4.56 -20.32
C GLY A 67 -3.65 3.69 -19.09
N GLY A 68 -2.39 3.27 -18.89
CA GLY A 68 -1.99 2.48 -17.73
C GLY A 68 -2.22 3.21 -16.40
N LYS A 69 -2.74 2.54 -15.38
CA LYS A 69 -3.17 3.19 -14.11
C LYS A 69 -2.54 2.55 -12.88
N LEU A 70 -1.86 3.36 -12.06
CA LEU A 70 -1.34 2.90 -10.77
C LEU A 70 -2.31 3.24 -9.64
N TRP A 71 -2.72 2.23 -8.87
CA TRP A 71 -3.57 2.35 -7.70
C TRP A 71 -2.82 1.98 -6.43
N GLN A 72 -3.10 2.69 -5.33
CA GLN A 72 -2.64 2.34 -4.00
C GLN A 72 -3.82 2.14 -3.04
N GLY A 73 -3.82 1.05 -2.27
CA GLY A 73 -4.96 0.77 -1.38
C GLY A 73 -4.68 -0.08 -0.15
N GLY A 74 -5.72 -0.25 0.67
CA GLY A 74 -5.78 -1.28 1.70
C GLY A 74 -6.26 -2.61 1.14
N PHE A 75 -6.38 -3.62 2.00
CA PHE A 75 -6.72 -4.98 1.56
C PHE A 75 -8.09 -5.08 0.85
N MET A 76 -9.04 -4.20 1.18
CA MET A 76 -10.35 -4.12 0.51
C MET A 76 -10.26 -3.66 -0.95
N ALA A 77 -9.19 -2.98 -1.39
CA ALA A 77 -8.96 -2.71 -2.81
C ALA A 77 -8.67 -4.00 -3.60
N CYS A 78 -8.07 -5.00 -2.96
CA CYS A 78 -7.88 -6.32 -3.54
C CYS A 78 -9.14 -7.18 -3.33
N GLY A 79 -10.31 -6.60 -3.61
CA GLY A 79 -11.61 -7.27 -3.58
C GLY A 79 -12.20 -7.38 -4.99
N PRO A 80 -12.95 -8.45 -5.32
CA PRO A 80 -13.44 -8.69 -6.69
C PRO A 80 -14.21 -7.52 -7.31
N LYS A 81 -15.02 -6.82 -6.50
CA LYS A 81 -15.77 -5.64 -6.95
C LYS A 81 -14.84 -4.49 -7.37
N PHE A 82 -13.81 -4.21 -6.57
CA PHE A 82 -12.88 -3.12 -6.86
C PHE A 82 -11.97 -3.48 -8.03
N VAL A 83 -11.39 -4.68 -8.01
CA VAL A 83 -10.53 -5.22 -9.09
C VAL A 83 -11.28 -5.16 -10.42
N LYS A 84 -12.51 -5.68 -10.48
CA LYS A 84 -13.34 -5.64 -11.70
C LYS A 84 -13.66 -4.21 -12.13
N LYS A 85 -14.13 -3.36 -11.21
CA LYS A 85 -14.54 -1.98 -11.51
C LYS A 85 -13.39 -1.12 -12.01
N LYS A 86 -12.17 -1.34 -11.50
CA LYS A 86 -10.98 -0.55 -11.85
C LYS A 86 -10.12 -1.20 -12.94
N GLY A 87 -10.49 -2.39 -13.42
CA GLY A 87 -9.75 -3.11 -14.44
C GLY A 87 -8.35 -3.53 -13.98
N ILE A 88 -8.20 -3.89 -12.70
CA ILE A 88 -6.89 -4.26 -12.13
C ILE A 88 -6.42 -5.59 -12.75
N THR A 89 -5.26 -5.55 -13.42
CA THR A 89 -4.61 -6.70 -14.06
C THR A 89 -3.44 -7.23 -13.24
N HIS A 90 -2.82 -6.39 -12.42
CA HIS A 90 -1.65 -6.74 -11.60
C HIS A 90 -1.84 -6.27 -10.16
N VAL A 91 -1.43 -7.10 -9.20
CA VAL A 91 -1.53 -6.79 -7.77
C VAL A 91 -0.18 -7.02 -7.08
N VAL A 92 0.34 -5.98 -6.44
CA VAL A 92 1.47 -6.09 -5.50
C VAL A 92 0.89 -6.14 -4.08
N ASN A 93 0.94 -7.32 -3.46
CA ASN A 93 0.66 -7.47 -2.04
C ASN A 93 1.96 -7.29 -1.24
N THR A 94 2.06 -6.15 -0.56
CA THR A 94 3.24 -5.81 0.23
C THR A 94 3.28 -6.48 1.60
N ALA A 95 2.14 -6.95 2.13
CA ALA A 95 2.02 -7.37 3.52
C ALA A 95 2.01 -8.89 3.68
N LYS A 96 2.71 -9.38 4.71
CA LYS A 96 2.67 -10.79 5.11
C LYS A 96 1.35 -11.15 5.81
N ASP A 97 0.85 -12.37 5.55
CA ASP A 97 -0.24 -13.03 6.30
C ASP A 97 -1.57 -12.23 6.38
N LEU A 98 -1.86 -11.36 5.40
CA LEU A 98 -3.12 -10.61 5.36
C LEU A 98 -4.35 -11.51 5.27
N ASP A 99 -4.25 -12.57 4.50
CA ASP A 99 -5.25 -13.62 4.32
C ASP A 99 -5.59 -14.31 5.63
N LYS A 100 -4.58 -14.56 6.47
CA LYS A 100 -4.76 -15.13 7.82
C LYS A 100 -5.36 -14.12 8.80
N PHE A 101 -4.95 -12.85 8.71
CA PHE A 101 -5.46 -11.81 9.60
C PHE A 101 -6.89 -11.40 9.26
N PHE A 102 -7.23 -11.36 7.98
CA PHE A 102 -8.54 -11.04 7.44
C PHE A 102 -9.15 -12.28 6.76
N VAL A 103 -9.44 -13.31 7.56
CA VAL A 103 -9.91 -14.64 7.11
C VAL A 103 -11.06 -14.55 6.10
N GLY A 104 -12.05 -13.70 6.34
CA GLY A 104 -13.18 -13.53 5.42
C GLY A 104 -12.76 -13.01 4.05
N TRP A 105 -11.77 -12.12 4.00
CA TRP A 105 -11.19 -11.63 2.75
C TRP A 105 -10.30 -12.71 2.11
N GLY A 106 -9.41 -13.34 2.90
CA GLY A 106 -8.49 -14.36 2.43
C GLY A 106 -9.16 -15.61 1.86
N LEU A 107 -10.22 -16.11 2.50
CA LEU A 107 -10.91 -17.33 2.07
C LEU A 107 -11.99 -17.08 0.99
N LYS A 108 -12.63 -15.91 0.98
CA LYS A 108 -13.80 -15.66 0.11
C LYS A 108 -13.55 -14.68 -1.03
N MET A 109 -12.66 -13.70 -0.85
CA MET A 109 -12.44 -12.63 -1.81
C MET A 109 -11.20 -12.86 -2.65
N LEU A 110 -10.06 -13.15 -2.02
CA LEU A 110 -8.78 -13.32 -2.72
C LEU A 110 -8.83 -14.43 -3.80
N PRO A 111 -9.40 -15.63 -3.54
CA PRO A 111 -9.48 -16.68 -4.58
C PRO A 111 -10.35 -16.28 -5.77
N LYS A 112 -11.33 -15.39 -5.57
CA LYS A 112 -12.14 -14.85 -6.67
C LYS A 112 -11.34 -13.88 -7.52
N VAL A 113 -10.45 -13.08 -6.92
CA VAL A 113 -9.54 -12.19 -7.65
C VAL A 113 -8.52 -13.00 -8.44
N GLU A 114 -7.93 -14.04 -7.85
CA GLU A 114 -7.00 -14.93 -8.54
C GLU A 114 -7.64 -15.60 -9.77
N LYS A 115 -8.91 -16.03 -9.66
CA LYS A 115 -9.68 -16.57 -10.79
C LYS A 115 -10.01 -15.56 -11.90
N MET A 116 -9.81 -14.26 -11.68
CA MET A 116 -10.02 -13.23 -12.71
C MET A 116 -8.82 -13.04 -13.65
N GLY A 117 -7.75 -13.84 -13.50
CA GLY A 117 -6.54 -13.72 -14.30
C GLY A 117 -5.61 -12.58 -13.87
N THR A 118 -5.82 -12.02 -12.67
CA THR A 118 -4.94 -11.00 -12.09
C THR A 118 -3.59 -11.61 -11.70
N LYS A 119 -2.48 -11.00 -12.14
CA LYS A 119 -1.13 -11.41 -11.72
C LYS A 119 -0.80 -10.88 -10.32
N PHE A 120 0.01 -11.62 -9.55
CA PHE A 120 0.36 -11.24 -8.19
C PHE A 120 1.87 -11.23 -7.93
N LEU A 121 2.33 -10.19 -7.26
CA LEU A 121 3.64 -10.10 -6.61
C LEU A 121 3.46 -10.02 -5.09
N LYS A 122 4.07 -10.93 -4.33
CA LYS A 122 3.98 -10.98 -2.85
C LYS A 122 5.33 -10.63 -2.21
N LEU A 123 5.40 -9.52 -1.48
CA LEU A 123 6.64 -9.04 -0.85
C LEU A 123 6.83 -9.52 0.60
N ASN A 124 5.73 -9.87 1.28
CA ASN A 124 5.72 -10.43 2.64
C ASN A 124 6.39 -9.55 3.73
N TRP A 125 6.18 -8.23 3.68
CA TRP A 125 6.74 -7.31 4.68
C TRP A 125 5.90 -7.22 5.96
N PHE A 126 6.59 -7.10 7.09
CA PHE A 126 6.04 -6.62 8.35
C PHE A 126 6.07 -5.09 8.41
N ASP A 127 5.12 -4.48 9.10
CA ASP A 127 5.07 -3.02 9.28
C ASP A 127 5.90 -2.59 10.49
N SER A 128 7.21 -2.78 10.40
CA SER A 128 8.16 -2.46 11.47
C SER A 128 9.28 -1.57 10.92
N PRO A 129 9.82 -0.60 11.71
CA PRO A 129 11.03 0.13 11.34
C PRO A 129 12.24 -0.79 11.05
N ASP A 130 12.30 -1.97 11.67
CA ASP A 130 13.41 -2.92 11.51
C ASP A 130 13.25 -3.84 10.30
N GLN A 131 12.10 -3.81 9.62
CA GLN A 131 11.87 -4.62 8.43
C GLN A 131 12.80 -4.18 7.30
N LYS A 132 13.66 -5.08 6.84
CA LYS A 132 14.48 -4.90 5.64
C LYS A 132 13.63 -5.08 4.38
N LEU A 133 13.74 -4.16 3.43
CA LEU A 133 12.97 -4.16 2.18
C LEU A 133 13.70 -4.89 1.04
N TRP A 134 14.44 -5.93 1.40
CA TRP A 134 15.20 -6.77 0.47
C TRP A 134 15.28 -8.22 0.96
N LYS A 135 15.59 -9.15 0.05
CA LYS A 135 15.78 -10.59 0.35
C LYS A 135 17.24 -11.01 0.30
N GLU A 136 17.87 -10.87 -0.86
CA GLU A 136 19.21 -11.35 -1.16
C GLU A 136 20.20 -10.19 -1.25
N SER A 137 19.84 -9.15 -1.99
CA SER A 137 20.68 -7.97 -2.19
C SER A 137 19.93 -6.68 -1.92
N LYS A 138 20.64 -5.66 -1.43
CA LYS A 138 20.02 -4.41 -0.98
C LYS A 138 19.18 -3.79 -2.10
N PHE A 139 17.89 -3.59 -1.83
CA PHE A 139 16.86 -3.06 -2.74
C PHE A 139 16.40 -3.99 -3.89
N ASP A 140 16.73 -5.28 -3.89
CA ASP A 140 16.23 -6.25 -4.89
C ASP A 140 14.69 -6.24 -5.03
N GLN A 141 13.97 -6.17 -3.92
CA GLN A 141 12.50 -6.14 -3.95
C GLN A 141 11.96 -4.81 -4.50
N PHE A 142 12.71 -3.71 -4.48
CA PHE A 142 12.31 -2.48 -5.20
C PHE A 142 12.46 -2.66 -6.71
N VAL A 143 13.47 -3.40 -7.16
CA VAL A 143 13.61 -3.79 -8.57
C VAL A 143 12.47 -4.72 -8.99
N ASP A 144 12.11 -5.70 -8.17
CA ASP A 144 10.97 -6.58 -8.44
C ASP A 144 9.66 -5.80 -8.56
N VAL A 145 9.41 -4.87 -7.64
CA VAL A 145 8.25 -3.96 -7.68
C VAL A 145 8.28 -3.13 -8.95
N PHE A 146 9.43 -2.54 -9.29
CA PHE A 146 9.56 -1.73 -10.49
C PHE A 146 9.20 -2.53 -11.75
N LYS A 147 9.83 -3.67 -11.98
CA LYS A 147 9.60 -4.51 -13.17
C LYS A 147 8.14 -4.94 -13.28
N PHE A 148 7.55 -5.42 -12.18
CA PHE A 148 6.18 -5.91 -12.16
C PHE A 148 5.14 -4.80 -12.40
N VAL A 149 5.37 -3.62 -11.80
CA VAL A 149 4.47 -2.46 -12.00
C VAL A 149 4.64 -1.90 -13.40
N ASP A 150 5.87 -1.78 -13.91
CA ASP A 150 6.14 -1.26 -15.24
C ASP A 150 5.54 -2.14 -16.34
N GLU A 151 5.67 -3.47 -16.23
CA GLU A 151 5.01 -4.44 -17.13
C GLU A 151 3.49 -4.22 -17.19
N GLY A 152 2.86 -4.09 -16.01
CA GLY A 152 1.41 -3.92 -15.92
C GLY A 152 0.91 -2.57 -16.44
N LEU A 153 1.71 -1.51 -16.32
CA LEU A 153 1.34 -0.18 -16.82
C LEU A 153 1.64 -0.02 -18.32
N ARG A 154 2.75 -0.56 -18.83
CA ARG A 154 3.12 -0.49 -20.26
C ARG A 154 2.15 -1.23 -21.16
N SER A 155 1.47 -2.25 -20.65
CA SER A 155 0.39 -2.96 -21.35
C SER A 155 -0.96 -2.20 -21.36
N GLY A 156 -0.99 -0.95 -20.86
CA GLY A 156 -2.22 -0.16 -20.70
C GLY A 156 -3.12 -0.67 -19.56
N GLY A 157 -2.63 -1.62 -18.76
CA GLY A 157 -3.36 -2.23 -17.65
C GLY A 157 -3.41 -1.35 -16.39
N ALA A 158 -4.11 -1.85 -15.37
CA ALA A 158 -4.13 -1.20 -14.06
C ALA A 158 -3.45 -2.06 -12.99
N VAL A 159 -2.54 -1.44 -12.24
CA VAL A 159 -1.75 -2.09 -11.19
C VAL A 159 -2.22 -1.60 -9.83
N LEU A 160 -2.46 -2.51 -8.89
CA LEU A 160 -2.79 -2.19 -7.50
C LEU A 160 -1.62 -2.56 -6.57
N ILE A 161 -1.06 -1.59 -5.87
CA ILE A 161 -0.15 -1.82 -4.76
C ILE A 161 -0.93 -1.69 -3.45
N HIS A 162 -0.99 -2.75 -2.64
CA HIS A 162 -1.74 -2.73 -1.40
C HIS A 162 -1.01 -3.33 -0.19
N CYS A 163 -1.50 -2.96 0.99
CA CYS A 163 -1.14 -3.58 2.26
C CYS A 163 -2.40 -3.81 3.10
N ALA A 164 -2.31 -3.80 4.44
CA ALA A 164 -3.48 -3.79 5.30
C ALA A 164 -4.33 -2.52 5.10
N GLN A 165 -3.75 -1.35 5.35
CA GLN A 165 -4.48 -0.07 5.38
C GLN A 165 -4.25 0.82 4.16
N GLY A 166 -3.28 0.48 3.31
CA GLY A 166 -2.81 1.42 2.28
C GLY A 166 -2.05 2.61 2.86
N LYS A 167 -1.38 2.43 4.01
CA LYS A 167 -0.74 3.51 4.80
C LYS A 167 0.80 3.50 4.71
N SER A 168 1.44 2.42 5.16
CA SER A 168 2.90 2.35 5.31
C SER A 168 3.53 1.49 4.21
N ARG A 169 3.56 0.16 4.34
CA ARG A 169 4.16 -0.79 3.36
C ARG A 169 3.82 -0.51 1.88
N SER A 170 2.53 -0.32 1.56
CA SER A 170 2.10 -0.02 0.19
C SER A 170 2.59 1.34 -0.30
N SER A 171 2.62 2.35 0.58
CA SER A 171 3.15 3.68 0.24
C SER A 171 4.64 3.61 0.00
N THR A 172 5.37 2.78 0.76
CA THR A 172 6.80 2.54 0.54
C THR A 172 7.08 1.94 -0.84
N ALA A 173 6.37 0.86 -1.21
CA ALA A 173 6.53 0.24 -2.53
C ALA A 173 6.10 1.19 -3.68
N THR A 174 5.01 1.94 -3.48
CA THR A 174 4.55 2.94 -4.45
C THR A 174 5.58 4.08 -4.59
N ALA A 175 6.15 4.55 -3.47
CA ALA A 175 7.16 5.59 -3.49
C ALA A 175 8.43 5.12 -4.21
N ALA A 176 8.91 3.90 -3.94
CA ALA A 176 10.06 3.34 -4.65
C ALA A 176 9.82 3.30 -6.18
N TYR A 177 8.62 2.89 -6.61
CA TYR A 177 8.26 2.92 -8.03
C TYR A 177 8.25 4.35 -8.61
N LEU A 178 7.65 5.31 -7.91
CA LEU A 178 7.60 6.71 -8.34
C LEU A 178 9.00 7.35 -8.38
N MET A 179 9.88 7.02 -7.44
CA MET A 179 11.26 7.49 -7.45
C MET A 179 11.99 7.01 -8.70
N ALA A 180 11.80 5.75 -9.10
CA ALA A 180 12.40 5.19 -10.30
C ALA A 180 11.79 5.78 -11.59
N SER A 181 10.46 5.81 -11.67
CA SER A 181 9.75 6.14 -12.92
C SER A 181 9.51 7.63 -13.18
N GLU A 182 9.34 8.43 -12.13
CA GLU A 182 9.06 9.87 -12.23
C GLU A 182 10.27 10.74 -11.82
N GLY A 183 11.42 10.13 -11.51
CA GLY A 183 12.62 10.86 -11.10
C GLY A 183 12.53 11.55 -9.72
N LEU A 184 11.49 11.25 -8.94
CA LEU A 184 11.24 11.93 -7.65
C LEU A 184 12.24 11.52 -6.56
N CYS A 185 12.49 12.43 -5.62
CA CYS A 185 13.15 12.09 -4.36
C CYS A 185 12.18 11.35 -3.43
N ALA A 186 12.70 10.74 -2.35
CA ALA A 186 11.87 9.96 -1.43
C ALA A 186 10.75 10.78 -0.77
N LYS A 187 11.03 12.06 -0.44
CA LYS A 187 10.03 12.95 0.17
C LYS A 187 8.91 13.31 -0.80
N ASP A 188 9.26 13.68 -2.03
CA ASP A 188 8.29 14.11 -3.04
C ASP A 188 7.42 12.95 -3.51
N ALA A 189 8.00 11.75 -3.66
CA ALA A 189 7.24 10.54 -3.97
C ALA A 189 6.17 10.26 -2.90
N VAL A 190 6.52 10.37 -1.61
CA VAL A 190 5.57 10.18 -0.51
C VAL A 190 4.54 11.31 -0.45
N ALA A 191 4.94 12.56 -0.72
CA ALA A 191 4.04 13.70 -0.76
C ALA A 191 2.97 13.54 -1.86
N LEU A 192 3.37 13.15 -3.07
CA LEU A 192 2.47 12.88 -4.19
C LEU A 192 1.45 11.79 -3.82
N ILE A 193 1.90 10.69 -3.20
CA ILE A 193 0.99 9.64 -2.73
C ILE A 193 0.02 10.21 -1.69
N LYS A 194 0.50 11.04 -0.76
CA LYS A 194 -0.30 11.61 0.33
C LYS A 194 -1.38 12.56 -0.18
N GLU A 195 -1.14 13.28 -1.26
CA GLU A 195 -2.17 14.08 -1.94
C GLU A 195 -3.32 13.20 -2.45
N LYS A 196 -3.03 12.03 -3.01
CA LYS A 196 -4.06 11.10 -3.51
C LYS A 196 -4.66 10.22 -2.41
N ARG A 197 -3.92 9.99 -1.33
CA ARG A 197 -4.29 9.15 -0.19
C ARG A 197 -3.73 9.73 1.10
N SER A 198 -4.50 10.60 1.75
CA SER A 198 -4.09 11.37 2.94
C SER A 198 -3.53 10.56 4.11
N ILE A 199 -3.90 9.29 4.23
CA ILE A 199 -3.39 8.38 5.28
C ILE A 199 -2.02 7.78 4.96
N ALA A 200 -1.43 8.08 3.78
CA ALA A 200 -0.13 7.57 3.39
C ALA A 200 0.97 8.15 4.30
N GLU A 201 1.71 7.24 4.92
CA GLU A 201 2.73 7.54 5.91
C GLU A 201 3.56 6.25 6.12
N PRO A 202 4.66 6.08 5.35
CA PRO A 202 5.67 5.06 5.65
C PRO A 202 6.15 5.17 7.10
N ASN A 203 6.44 4.04 7.74
CA ASN A 203 7.10 4.08 9.06
C ASN A 203 8.52 4.68 8.93
N SER A 204 9.13 5.05 10.05
CA SER A 204 10.45 5.71 10.08
C SER A 204 11.56 4.90 9.42
N GLY A 205 11.58 3.58 9.65
CA GLY A 205 12.58 2.70 9.04
C GLY A 205 12.42 2.54 7.53
N PHE A 206 11.18 2.51 7.04
CA PHE A 206 10.89 2.54 5.60
C PHE A 206 11.29 3.87 4.98
N MET A 207 11.01 4.98 5.65
CA MET A 207 11.41 6.30 5.16
C MET A 207 12.93 6.42 5.07
N LYS A 208 13.67 5.90 6.06
CA LYS A 208 15.14 5.83 6.02
C LYS A 208 15.63 4.97 4.85
N GLN A 209 15.04 3.80 4.62
CA GLN A 209 15.41 2.94 3.50
C GLN A 209 15.09 3.55 2.13
N LEU A 210 14.02 4.33 1.99
CA LEU A 210 13.75 5.10 0.77
C LEU A 210 14.83 6.17 0.54
N GLN A 211 15.27 6.88 1.58
CA GLN A 211 16.36 7.86 1.47
C GLN A 211 17.71 7.20 1.15
N GLU A 212 17.95 5.98 1.61
CA GLU A 212 19.12 5.20 1.20
C GLU A 212 19.01 4.74 -0.26
N TYR A 213 17.82 4.34 -0.70
CA TYR A 213 17.54 3.95 -2.08
C TYR A 213 17.75 5.13 -3.05
N GLU A 214 17.36 6.34 -2.64
CA GLU A 214 17.58 7.58 -3.39
C GLU A 214 19.04 7.79 -3.80
N LYS A 215 19.98 7.33 -2.97
CA LYS A 215 21.43 7.48 -3.17
C LYS A 215 22.07 6.24 -3.82
N SER A 216 21.30 5.19 -4.04
CA SER A 216 21.82 3.89 -4.49
C SER A 216 22.07 3.85 -6.00
N ASP A 217 23.06 3.06 -6.42
CA ASP A 217 23.30 2.81 -7.83
C ASP A 217 22.15 2.02 -8.47
N VAL A 218 21.45 1.18 -7.70
CA VAL A 218 20.23 0.49 -8.14
C VAL A 218 19.18 1.46 -8.70
N LEU A 219 18.94 2.59 -8.03
CA LEU A 219 17.98 3.59 -8.52
C LEU A 219 18.52 4.31 -9.76
N LYS A 220 19.82 4.62 -9.80
CA LYS A 220 20.46 5.24 -10.97
C LYS A 220 20.34 4.35 -12.20
N ASP A 221 20.61 3.06 -12.05
CA ASP A 221 20.56 2.06 -13.13
C ASP A 221 19.14 1.88 -13.65
N LEU A 222 18.14 1.84 -12.76
CA LEU A 222 16.73 1.79 -13.16
C LEU A 222 16.32 3.02 -13.96
N ARG A 223 16.69 4.23 -13.51
CA ARG A 223 16.40 5.48 -14.23
C ARG A 223 17.09 5.52 -15.59
N ALA A 224 18.35 5.10 -15.67
CA ALA A 224 19.09 5.03 -16.93
C ALA A 224 18.42 4.05 -17.92
N THR A 225 17.94 2.91 -17.44
CA THR A 225 17.21 1.93 -18.25
C THR A 225 15.92 2.52 -18.85
N ILE A 226 15.17 3.28 -18.06
CA ILE A 226 13.93 3.95 -18.51
C ILE A 226 14.23 5.03 -19.56
N ALA A 227 15.27 5.83 -19.35
CA ALA A 227 15.67 6.88 -20.28
C ALA A 227 16.05 6.29 -21.66
N SER A 228 16.83 5.20 -21.67
CA SER A 228 17.24 4.49 -22.89
C SER A 228 16.07 3.83 -23.63
N ALA A 229 15.05 3.36 -22.92
CA ALA A 229 13.84 2.80 -23.54
C ALA A 229 12.96 3.89 -24.19
N SER A 230 12.98 5.11 -23.65
CA SER A 230 12.20 6.25 -24.15
C SER A 230 12.82 6.86 -25.42
N SER A 231 14.14 6.87 -25.55
CA SER A 231 14.82 7.34 -26.78
C SER A 231 14.66 6.37 -27.95
N SER A 232 14.62 5.07 -27.67
CA SER A 232 14.49 4.01 -28.68
C SER A 232 13.09 3.95 -29.31
N SER A 233 12.05 4.35 -28.57
CA SER A 233 10.65 4.38 -29.06
C SER A 233 10.30 5.64 -29.86
N ALA A 234 11.11 6.69 -29.79
CA ALA A 234 10.98 7.91 -30.60
C ALA A 234 11.67 7.81 -31.98
N SER A 235 12.34 6.69 -32.26
CA SER A 235 13.15 6.47 -33.47
C SER A 235 12.53 5.44 -34.43
N SER A 236 11.25 5.06 -34.22
CA SER A 236 10.52 4.05 -35.00
C SER A 236 9.22 4.61 -35.57
#